data_AF-A0A8H3LPQ2-F1
#
_entry.id   AF-A0A8H3LPQ2-F1
#
_cell.length_a   1.000
_cell.length_b   1.000
_cell.length_c   1.000
_cell.angle_alpha   90.00
_cell.angle_beta   90.00
_cell.angle_gamma   90.00
#
_symmetry.space_group_name_H-M   'P 1'
#
loop_
_entity.id
_entity.type
_entity.pdbx_description
1 polymer ?
#
loop_
_entity_poly.entity_id
_entity_poly.type
_entity_poly.pdbx_seq_one_letter_code
_entity_poly.pdbx_strand_id
1 'polypeptide(L)'
;MSNGENSEHLDDPDFLSDYVSSFGPQDVRSLRVNFRPGINAQEVIPYHIPPNRVIIPQEYVLQGVNRALLQNENINIAQLSPNNYVKSFIKKLHEVILSARANTGTNESLTDALVAHILYRVFDFDQWPLGINPHPRLKFMVGPDVSLTVIPEFVVKCQNYILLDKHLHNTAIGPTNNYGEPQIAGEILACANENVHEARIPYDVTVFVARVISTYVTFYRTTIKKEYWNELADGCPLDKSITVARWPVSSDPVNGFDLAEPNRRQAVLDALCRIYIVISEYQP
;
A
#
# COMPACT_ATOMS: atom_id res chain seq x y z
N MET A 1 2.56 0.22 47.83
CA MET A 1 2.68 1.16 46.71
C MET A 1 4.14 1.23 46.29
N SER A 2 4.47 0.63 45.15
CA SER A 2 5.58 1.07 44.30
C SER A 2 5.19 0.64 42.88
N ASN A 3 4.82 1.62 42.06
CA ASN A 3 4.61 1.43 40.63
C ASN A 3 5.99 1.21 40.02
N GLY A 4 6.24 0.01 39.50
CA GLY A 4 7.34 -0.20 38.56
C GLY A 4 6.91 0.36 37.22
N GLU A 5 7.28 1.60 36.92
CA GLU A 5 7.28 2.12 35.56
C GLU A 5 8.36 1.36 34.78
N ASN A 6 7.94 0.32 34.05
CA ASN A 6 8.70 -0.17 32.91
C ASN A 6 8.68 0.94 31.86
N SER A 7 9.65 1.85 31.92
CA SER A 7 9.91 2.81 30.85
C SER A 7 10.29 2.01 29.61
N GLU A 8 9.36 1.81 28.68
CA GLU A 8 9.69 1.28 27.35
C GLU A 8 10.71 2.26 26.74
N HIS A 9 11.95 1.81 26.47
CA HIS A 9 13.02 2.60 25.86
C HIS A 9 12.74 2.84 24.36
N LEU A 10 11.62 3.48 24.05
CA LEU A 10 11.14 3.66 22.66
C LEU A 10 12.02 4.60 21.84
N ASP A 11 12.83 5.43 22.49
CA ASP A 11 13.74 6.37 21.85
C ASP A 11 15.08 5.72 21.46
N ASP A 12 15.33 4.47 21.87
CA ASP A 12 16.54 3.71 21.55
C ASP A 12 16.39 3.00 20.19
N PRO A 13 17.16 3.38 19.16
CA PRO A 13 17.10 2.76 17.83
C PRO A 13 17.38 1.25 17.85
N ASP A 14 18.15 0.75 18.82
CA ASP A 14 18.48 -0.68 18.96
C ASP A 14 17.25 -1.54 19.33
N PHE A 15 16.14 -0.90 19.71
CA PHE A 15 14.87 -1.56 19.94
C PHE A 15 14.14 -1.94 18.64
N LEU A 16 14.50 -1.32 17.50
CA LEU A 16 13.85 -1.57 16.22
C LEU A 16 14.20 -2.96 15.69
N SER A 17 13.19 -3.63 15.14
CA SER A 17 13.40 -4.90 14.45
C SER A 17 14.27 -4.70 13.20
N ASP A 18 15.34 -5.50 13.04
CA ASP A 18 16.26 -5.44 11.87
C ASP A 18 15.56 -5.52 10.50
N TYR A 19 14.38 -6.17 10.48
CA TYR A 19 13.56 -6.36 9.29
C TYR A 19 12.19 -5.71 9.46
N VAL A 20 11.81 -4.84 8.51
CA VAL A 20 10.49 -4.19 8.51
C VAL A 20 9.33 -5.17 8.42
N SER A 21 9.52 -6.35 7.81
CA SER A 21 8.53 -7.44 7.82
C SER A 21 8.17 -7.93 9.23
N SER A 22 9.03 -7.68 10.21
CA SER A 22 8.82 -8.03 11.61
C SER A 22 8.28 -6.88 12.46
N PHE A 23 8.05 -5.70 11.87
CA PHE A 23 7.55 -4.54 12.61
C PHE A 23 6.23 -4.83 13.30
N GLY A 24 6.18 -4.46 14.57
CA GLY A 24 5.01 -4.45 15.41
C GLY A 24 4.65 -3.05 15.91
N PRO A 25 3.67 -2.94 16.82
CA PRO A 25 3.22 -1.66 17.34
C PRO A 25 4.29 -0.86 18.10
N GLN A 26 5.35 -1.51 18.60
CA GLN A 26 6.44 -0.80 19.28
C GLN A 26 7.36 -0.08 18.29
N ASP A 27 7.78 -0.73 17.19
CA ASP A 27 8.63 -0.10 16.17
C ASP A 27 7.98 1.16 15.60
N VAL A 28 6.67 1.09 15.35
CA VAL A 28 5.86 2.23 14.88
C VAL A 28 5.81 3.38 15.87
N ARG A 29 5.73 3.07 17.17
CA ARG A 29 5.73 4.08 18.24
C ARG A 29 7.10 4.75 18.35
N SER A 30 8.18 3.97 18.29
CA SER A 30 9.56 4.47 18.24
C SER A 30 9.82 5.38 17.04
N LEU A 31 9.24 5.05 15.88
CA LEU A 31 9.31 5.87 14.68
C LEU A 31 8.25 6.99 14.64
N ARG A 32 7.43 7.15 15.69
CA ARG A 32 6.34 8.15 15.78
C ARG A 32 5.45 8.21 14.53
N VAL A 33 5.15 7.04 13.97
CA VAL A 33 4.21 6.92 12.84
C VAL A 33 2.82 6.58 13.40
N ASN A 34 1.81 7.34 13.01
CA ASN A 34 0.44 7.16 13.49
C ASN A 34 -0.50 6.91 12.32
N PHE A 35 -1.31 5.86 12.41
CA PHE A 35 -2.38 5.60 11.44
C PHE A 35 -3.71 6.11 11.98
N ARG A 36 -4.48 6.77 11.11
CA ARG A 36 -5.84 7.18 11.44
C ARG A 36 -6.81 7.03 10.28
N PRO A 37 -8.12 6.88 10.56
CA PRO A 37 -9.14 7.07 9.55
C PRO A 37 -8.97 8.42 8.85
N GLY A 38 -9.12 8.43 7.52
CA GLY A 38 -9.30 9.65 6.77
C GLY A 38 -10.62 10.32 7.17
N ILE A 39 -10.62 11.65 7.27
CA ILE A 39 -11.82 12.46 7.55
C ILE A 39 -12.86 12.25 6.44
N ASN A 40 -12.36 12.13 5.20
CA ASN A 40 -13.14 11.80 4.02
C ASN A 40 -12.22 11.19 2.96
N ALA A 41 -12.80 10.73 1.84
CA ALA A 41 -12.06 10.13 0.75
C ALA A 41 -11.04 11.09 0.10
N GLN A 42 -11.28 12.40 0.10
CA GLN A 42 -10.45 13.43 -0.55
C GLN A 42 -9.14 13.69 0.20
N GLU A 43 -9.07 13.31 1.47
CA GLU A 43 -7.83 13.36 2.23
C GLU A 43 -6.81 12.34 1.71
N VAL A 44 -7.28 11.15 1.29
CA VAL A 44 -6.43 10.03 0.87
C VAL A 44 -6.34 9.92 -0.65
N ILE A 45 -7.46 10.06 -1.34
CA ILE A 45 -7.59 9.95 -2.79
C ILE A 45 -7.65 11.37 -3.39
N PRO A 46 -6.86 11.68 -4.44
CA PRO A 46 -6.80 13.03 -5.01
C PRO A 46 -8.04 13.40 -5.85
N TYR A 47 -9.16 13.67 -5.19
CA TYR A 47 -10.41 14.11 -5.83
C TYR A 47 -10.38 15.55 -6.35
N HIS A 48 -9.32 16.31 -6.07
CA HIS A 48 -9.07 17.60 -6.73
C HIS A 48 -8.81 17.44 -8.24
N ILE A 49 -8.44 16.23 -8.71
CA ILE A 49 -8.32 15.94 -10.13
C ILE A 49 -9.71 15.98 -10.78
N PRO A 50 -9.91 16.86 -11.79
CA PRO A 50 -11.20 16.99 -12.48
C PRO A 50 -11.66 15.67 -13.12
N PRO A 51 -12.96 15.31 -13.04
CA PRO A 51 -13.47 14.05 -13.59
C PRO A 51 -13.20 13.84 -15.10
N ASN A 52 -13.14 14.91 -15.88
CA ASN A 52 -12.85 14.84 -17.32
C ASN A 52 -11.40 14.41 -17.64
N ARG A 53 -10.50 14.41 -16.66
CA ARG A 53 -9.12 13.89 -16.79
C ARG A 53 -9.02 12.42 -16.39
N VAL A 54 -10.02 11.89 -15.70
CA VAL A 54 -10.02 10.53 -15.15
C VAL A 54 -10.69 9.59 -16.13
N ILE A 55 -9.89 8.81 -16.86
CA ILE A 55 -10.38 7.81 -17.81
C ILE A 55 -10.36 6.44 -17.14
N ILE A 56 -11.49 6.05 -16.54
CA ILE A 56 -11.64 4.73 -15.92
C ILE A 56 -11.77 3.67 -17.01
N PRO A 57 -10.97 2.57 -16.97
CA PRO A 57 -11.06 1.50 -17.95
C PRO A 57 -12.33 0.66 -17.74
N GLN A 58 -13.42 1.08 -18.36
CA GLN A 58 -14.78 0.55 -18.13
C GLN A 58 -14.91 -0.97 -18.36
N GLU A 59 -14.11 -1.53 -19.28
CA GLU A 59 -14.10 -2.97 -19.54
C GLU A 59 -13.64 -3.81 -18.34
N TYR A 60 -12.91 -3.21 -17.40
CA TYR A 60 -12.50 -3.87 -16.14
C TYR A 60 -13.48 -3.67 -15.00
N VAL A 61 -14.46 -2.76 -15.11
CA VAL A 61 -15.50 -2.58 -14.08
C VAL A 61 -16.39 -3.81 -13.99
N LEU A 62 -16.73 -4.42 -15.14
CA LEU A 62 -17.45 -5.69 -15.27
C LEU A 62 -18.73 -5.76 -14.39
N GLN A 63 -19.73 -4.94 -14.72
CA GLN A 63 -20.99 -4.80 -13.96
C GLN A 63 -21.73 -6.12 -13.73
N GLY A 64 -21.58 -7.12 -14.61
CA GLY A 64 -22.17 -8.45 -14.45
C GLY A 64 -21.34 -9.46 -13.67
N VAL A 65 -20.11 -9.11 -13.25
CA VAL A 65 -19.17 -10.01 -12.57
C VAL A 65 -18.96 -9.58 -11.13
N ASN A 66 -19.80 -10.13 -10.24
CA ASN A 66 -19.77 -9.90 -8.80
C ASN A 66 -19.12 -11.08 -8.03
N ARG A 67 -18.98 -10.94 -6.71
CA ARG A 67 -18.36 -11.97 -5.87
C ARG A 67 -19.09 -13.31 -5.96
N ALA A 68 -20.42 -13.31 -6.00
CA ALA A 68 -21.20 -14.54 -6.08
C ALA A 68 -20.91 -15.32 -7.37
N LEU A 69 -20.82 -14.63 -8.52
CA LEU A 69 -20.41 -15.26 -9.77
C LEU A 69 -18.97 -15.78 -9.71
N LEU A 70 -18.04 -14.98 -9.18
CA LEU A 70 -16.63 -15.35 -9.01
C LEU A 70 -16.42 -16.47 -8.00
N GLN A 71 -17.40 -16.79 -7.15
CA GLN A 71 -17.35 -17.91 -6.20
C GLN A 71 -17.84 -19.23 -6.81
N ASN A 72 -18.38 -19.20 -8.03
CA ASN A 72 -18.82 -20.39 -8.75
C ASN A 72 -17.60 -21.11 -9.35
N GLU A 73 -17.28 -22.30 -8.85
CA GLU A 73 -16.16 -23.13 -9.32
C GLU A 73 -16.27 -23.52 -10.81
N ASN A 74 -17.48 -23.50 -11.38
CA ASN A 74 -17.75 -23.85 -12.77
C ASN A 74 -17.95 -22.61 -13.67
N ILE A 75 -17.46 -21.44 -13.25
CA ILE A 75 -17.58 -20.19 -14.02
C ILE A 75 -16.93 -20.33 -15.41
N ASN A 76 -17.69 -20.06 -16.47
CA ASN A 76 -17.17 -20.03 -17.83
C ASN A 76 -16.62 -18.64 -18.18
N ILE A 77 -15.38 -18.38 -17.80
CA ILE A 77 -14.71 -17.07 -17.99
C ILE A 77 -14.64 -16.67 -19.47
N ALA A 78 -14.53 -17.63 -20.39
CA ALA A 78 -14.43 -17.35 -21.81
C ALA A 78 -15.63 -16.59 -22.38
N GLN A 79 -16.80 -16.70 -21.74
CA GLN A 79 -18.05 -16.03 -22.13
C GLN A 79 -18.25 -14.65 -21.48
N LEU A 80 -17.43 -14.27 -20.49
CA LEU A 80 -17.66 -13.06 -19.69
C LEU A 80 -17.07 -11.79 -20.29
N SER A 81 -16.17 -11.92 -21.26
CA SER A 81 -15.61 -10.78 -22.00
C SER A 81 -15.07 -11.26 -23.34
N PRO A 82 -15.11 -10.46 -24.42
CA PRO A 82 -14.38 -10.78 -25.65
C PRO A 82 -12.87 -10.52 -25.52
N ASN A 83 -12.44 -9.64 -24.60
CA ASN A 83 -11.06 -9.21 -24.44
C ASN A 83 -10.26 -10.22 -23.59
N ASN A 84 -9.15 -10.73 -24.14
CA ASN A 84 -8.32 -11.74 -23.46
C ASN A 84 -7.64 -11.21 -22.19
N TYR A 85 -7.24 -9.93 -22.14
CA TYR A 85 -6.68 -9.35 -20.91
C TYR A 85 -7.74 -9.27 -19.81
N VAL A 86 -8.96 -8.85 -20.15
CA VAL A 86 -10.09 -8.80 -19.21
C VAL A 86 -10.47 -10.21 -18.73
N LYS A 87 -10.45 -11.24 -19.61
CA LYS A 87 -10.62 -12.64 -19.18
C LYS A 87 -9.54 -13.07 -18.18
N SER A 88 -8.28 -12.71 -18.43
CA SER A 88 -7.18 -12.99 -17.50
C SER A 88 -7.37 -12.29 -16.16
N PHE A 89 -7.87 -11.06 -16.13
CA PHE A 89 -8.23 -10.36 -14.89
C PHE A 89 -9.33 -11.08 -14.12
N ILE A 90 -10.42 -11.47 -14.80
CA ILE A 90 -11.52 -12.23 -14.19
C ILE A 90 -11.02 -13.56 -13.62
N LYS A 91 -10.15 -14.27 -14.35
CA LYS A 91 -9.52 -15.52 -13.90
C LYS A 91 -8.74 -15.33 -12.60
N LYS A 92 -7.93 -14.27 -12.52
CA LYS A 92 -7.15 -13.96 -11.32
C LYS A 92 -8.04 -13.63 -10.12
N LEU A 93 -9.08 -12.83 -10.32
CA LEU A 93 -10.08 -12.57 -9.27
C LEU A 93 -10.74 -13.87 -8.77
N HIS A 94 -11.15 -14.73 -9.70
CA HIS A 94 -11.75 -16.03 -9.38
C HIS A 94 -10.79 -16.93 -8.57
N GLU A 95 -9.53 -17.04 -9.00
CA GLU A 95 -8.50 -17.85 -8.34
C GLU A 95 -8.22 -17.36 -6.91
N VAL A 96 -8.07 -16.05 -6.70
CA VAL A 96 -7.87 -15.45 -5.36
C VAL A 96 -9.07 -15.73 -4.44
N ILE A 97 -10.30 -15.68 -4.97
CA ILE A 97 -11.51 -15.90 -4.17
C ILE A 97 -11.66 -17.38 -3.78
N LEU A 98 -11.34 -18.31 -4.69
CA LEU A 98 -11.38 -19.74 -4.38
C LEU A 98 -10.28 -20.16 -3.42
N SER A 99 -9.06 -19.64 -3.57
CA SER A 99 -7.94 -19.96 -2.67
C SER A 99 -8.19 -19.48 -1.24
N ALA A 100 -8.79 -18.29 -1.08
CA ALA A 100 -9.18 -17.77 0.23
C ALA A 100 -10.18 -18.67 0.97
N ARG A 101 -11.03 -19.43 0.25
CA ARG A 101 -11.93 -20.43 0.86
C ARG A 101 -11.21 -21.71 1.27
N ALA A 102 -10.19 -22.10 0.53
CA ALA A 102 -9.51 -23.37 0.70
C ALA A 102 -8.46 -23.36 1.83
N ASN A 103 -8.19 -22.21 2.48
CA ASN A 103 -7.10 -22.02 3.45
C ASN A 103 -5.73 -22.54 2.94
N THR A 104 -5.54 -22.55 1.62
CA THR A 104 -4.28 -22.98 1.01
C THR A 104 -3.30 -21.82 1.06
N GLY A 105 -2.07 -22.06 1.51
CA GLY A 105 -0.97 -21.07 1.55
C GLY A 105 -0.55 -20.48 0.18
N THR A 106 -1.33 -20.71 -0.87
CA THR A 106 -1.18 -20.21 -2.25
C THR A 106 -1.93 -18.89 -2.52
N ASN A 107 -2.59 -18.29 -1.51
CA ASN A 107 -3.37 -17.07 -1.68
C ASN A 107 -2.48 -15.84 -2.00
N GLU A 108 -1.24 -15.82 -1.51
CA GLU A 108 -0.31 -14.70 -1.70
C GLU A 108 0.07 -14.54 -3.18
N SER A 109 0.73 -15.54 -3.78
CA SER A 109 1.14 -15.48 -5.19
C SER A 109 -0.01 -15.22 -6.19
N LEU A 110 -1.25 -15.60 -5.83
CA LEU A 110 -2.44 -15.27 -6.62
C LEU A 110 -2.84 -13.80 -6.49
N THR A 111 -2.71 -13.23 -5.29
CA THR A 111 -2.95 -11.81 -5.03
C THR A 111 -1.89 -10.97 -5.75
N ASP A 112 -0.60 -11.33 -5.66
CA ASP A 112 0.49 -10.64 -6.38
C ASP A 112 0.21 -10.66 -7.88
N ALA A 113 -0.23 -11.81 -8.41
CA ALA A 113 -0.54 -11.96 -9.81
C ALA A 113 -1.77 -11.14 -10.25
N LEU A 114 -2.73 -10.89 -9.36
CA LEU A 114 -3.86 -9.99 -9.56
C LEU A 114 -3.40 -8.53 -9.57
N VAL A 115 -2.60 -8.10 -8.60
CA VAL A 115 -2.12 -6.73 -8.52
C VAL A 115 -1.18 -6.40 -9.68
N ALA A 116 -0.25 -7.29 -10.02
CA ALA A 116 0.57 -7.16 -11.21
C ALA A 116 -0.29 -6.98 -12.47
N HIS A 117 -1.41 -7.69 -12.60
CA HIS A 117 -2.32 -7.47 -13.74
C HIS A 117 -2.89 -6.05 -13.74
N ILE A 118 -3.29 -5.52 -12.58
CA ILE A 118 -3.80 -4.15 -12.46
C ILE A 118 -2.72 -3.13 -12.85
N LEU A 119 -1.52 -3.25 -12.29
CA LEU A 119 -0.44 -2.28 -12.52
C LEU A 119 0.07 -2.32 -13.97
N TYR A 120 0.34 -3.52 -14.51
CA TYR A 120 0.94 -3.67 -15.85
C TYR A 120 -0.06 -3.67 -17.01
N ARG A 121 -1.32 -4.10 -16.80
CA ARG A 121 -2.27 -4.32 -17.92
C ARG A 121 -3.46 -3.40 -17.91
N VAL A 122 -3.94 -3.01 -16.72
CA VAL A 122 -5.10 -2.11 -16.61
C VAL A 122 -4.65 -0.67 -16.78
N PHE A 123 -3.57 -0.29 -16.10
CA PHE A 123 -3.11 1.09 -16.08
C PHE A 123 -1.77 1.35 -16.77
N ASP A 124 -0.98 0.30 -17.01
CA ASP A 124 0.34 0.39 -17.62
C ASP A 124 1.25 1.39 -16.89
N PHE A 125 1.39 1.22 -15.57
CA PHE A 125 2.23 2.05 -14.71
C PHE A 125 3.74 1.87 -14.96
N ASP A 126 4.13 1.02 -15.91
CA ASP A 126 5.52 0.76 -16.31
C ASP A 126 5.90 1.55 -17.58
N GLN A 127 5.32 2.74 -17.73
CA GLN A 127 5.56 3.65 -18.84
C GLN A 127 6.20 4.95 -18.34
N TRP A 128 7.18 5.46 -19.09
CA TRP A 128 7.86 6.71 -18.78
C TRP A 128 6.86 7.86 -18.53
N PRO A 129 7.02 8.68 -17.47
CA PRO A 129 8.16 8.74 -16.55
C PRO A 129 8.08 7.79 -15.34
N LEU A 130 7.05 6.96 -15.26
CA LEU A 130 6.91 5.97 -14.21
C LEU A 130 7.75 4.71 -14.53
N GLY A 131 8.02 3.93 -13.50
CA GLY A 131 8.53 2.56 -13.62
C GLY A 131 8.06 1.72 -12.45
N ILE A 132 7.73 0.46 -12.73
CA ILE A 132 7.40 -0.53 -11.69
C ILE A 132 8.67 -1.29 -11.33
N ASN A 133 9.08 -1.16 -10.07
CA ASN A 133 10.12 -1.98 -9.48
C ASN A 133 9.47 -3.07 -8.62
N PRO A 134 9.45 -4.34 -9.07
CA PRO A 134 9.02 -5.46 -8.24
C PRO A 134 10.13 -5.83 -7.25
N HIS A 135 9.76 -6.13 -6.01
CA HIS A 135 10.66 -6.59 -4.95
C HIS A 135 11.94 -5.75 -4.76
N PRO A 136 11.88 -4.40 -4.79
CA PRO A 136 13.08 -3.61 -4.65
C PRO A 136 13.62 -3.77 -3.23
N ARG A 137 14.92 -4.03 -3.12
CA ARG A 137 15.59 -4.09 -1.83
C ARG A 137 15.95 -2.67 -1.39
N LEU A 138 15.15 -2.12 -0.49
CA LEU A 138 15.30 -0.79 0.06
C LEU A 138 15.93 -0.82 1.43
N LYS A 139 16.52 0.31 1.81
CA LYS A 139 17.06 0.52 3.15
C LYS A 139 16.80 1.94 3.62
N PHE A 140 16.61 2.09 4.92
CA PHE A 140 16.71 3.39 5.57
C PHE A 140 17.51 3.27 6.85
N MET A 141 18.11 4.40 7.24
CA MET A 141 18.91 4.52 8.45
C MET A 141 18.07 5.21 9.53
N VAL A 142 18.28 4.81 10.77
CA VAL A 142 17.79 5.50 11.96
C VAL A 142 19.03 5.82 12.80
N GLY A 143 19.40 7.08 12.86
CA GLY A 143 20.71 7.46 13.37
C GLY A 143 21.87 6.92 12.51
N PRO A 144 23.11 6.98 13.04
CA PRO A 144 24.29 6.51 12.32
C PRO A 144 24.41 4.99 12.23
N ASP A 145 23.82 4.25 13.18
CA ASP A 145 24.19 2.84 13.42
C ASP A 145 23.09 1.82 13.03
N VAL A 146 21.81 2.23 12.99
CA VAL A 146 20.71 1.31 12.71
C VAL A 146 20.31 1.37 11.24
N SER A 147 20.52 0.26 10.52
CA SER A 147 20.16 0.10 9.11
C SER A 147 19.05 -0.94 8.95
N LEU A 148 17.89 -0.49 8.49
CA LEU A 148 16.71 -1.34 8.35
C LEU A 148 16.50 -1.71 6.90
N THR A 149 16.32 -3.00 6.63
CA THR A 149 16.09 -3.51 5.27
C THR A 149 14.60 -3.76 5.03
N VAL A 150 14.14 -3.36 3.85
CA VAL A 150 12.75 -3.51 3.40
C VAL A 150 12.72 -4.08 2.00
N ILE A 151 11.76 -4.97 1.73
CA ILE A 151 11.49 -5.48 0.39
C ILE A 151 9.98 -5.35 0.18
N PRO A 152 9.49 -4.21 -0.34
CA PRO A 152 8.10 -4.06 -0.75
C PRO A 152 7.80 -4.97 -1.95
N GLU A 153 6.55 -5.34 -2.17
CA GLU A 153 6.18 -6.20 -3.30
C GLU A 153 6.29 -5.45 -4.64
N PHE A 154 5.62 -4.31 -4.74
CA PHE A 154 5.66 -3.43 -5.90
C PHE A 154 5.87 -1.99 -5.46
N VAL A 155 6.81 -1.32 -6.11
CA VAL A 155 7.02 0.12 -5.98
C VAL A 155 6.84 0.75 -7.34
N VAL A 156 5.83 1.60 -7.48
CA VAL A 156 5.72 2.50 -8.64
C VAL A 156 6.38 3.80 -8.27
N LYS A 157 7.47 4.14 -8.94
CA LYS A 157 8.26 5.33 -8.65
C LYS A 157 8.07 6.40 -9.71
N CYS A 158 7.86 7.63 -9.26
CA CYS A 158 8.14 8.85 -10.02
C CYS A 158 8.53 9.96 -9.05
N GLN A 159 9.82 10.27 -8.99
CA GLN A 159 10.41 11.26 -8.09
C GLN A 159 9.79 11.20 -6.68
N ASN A 160 8.95 12.17 -6.32
CA ASN A 160 8.42 12.40 -4.97
C ASN A 160 7.23 11.50 -4.60
N TYR A 161 6.77 10.64 -5.51
CA TYR A 161 5.58 9.83 -5.31
C TYR A 161 5.87 8.34 -5.49
N ILE A 162 5.28 7.58 -4.58
CA ILE A 162 5.45 6.16 -4.46
C ILE A 162 4.05 5.60 -4.36
N LEU A 163 3.69 4.65 -5.23
CA LEU A 163 2.59 3.74 -4.96
C LEU A 163 3.19 2.43 -4.45
N LEU A 164 2.91 2.13 -3.21
CA LEU A 164 3.22 0.83 -2.61
C LEU A 164 2.01 -0.07 -2.75
N ASP A 165 2.21 -1.25 -3.32
CA ASP A 165 1.37 -2.38 -2.97
C ASP A 165 2.03 -3.17 -1.86
N LYS A 166 1.19 -3.62 -0.95
CA LYS A 166 1.65 -4.40 0.18
C LYS A 166 0.91 -5.72 0.30
N HIS A 167 1.70 -6.77 0.30
CA HIS A 167 1.39 -8.06 0.87
C HIS A 167 2.17 -8.23 2.19
N LEU A 168 1.47 -8.77 3.18
CA LEU A 168 1.99 -8.88 4.54
C LEU A 168 2.50 -10.30 4.73
N HIS A 169 3.81 -10.46 4.96
CA HIS A 169 4.43 -11.75 5.24
C HIS A 169 4.23 -12.24 6.69
N ASN A 170 3.68 -11.39 7.56
CA ASN A 170 3.63 -11.71 8.99
C ASN A 170 2.51 -12.71 9.31
N THR A 171 2.84 -13.81 9.99
CA THR A 171 1.87 -14.78 10.53
C THR A 171 0.99 -14.18 11.64
N ALA A 172 1.27 -12.96 12.10
CA ALA A 172 0.50 -12.18 13.07
C ALA A 172 -0.43 -11.12 12.45
N ILE A 173 -0.84 -11.25 11.17
CA ILE A 173 -1.86 -10.37 10.58
C ILE A 173 -3.18 -10.61 11.30
N GLY A 174 -3.55 -9.65 12.12
CA GLY A 174 -4.81 -9.68 12.85
C GLY A 174 -5.07 -8.35 13.54
N PRO A 175 -6.16 -8.28 14.32
CA PRO A 175 -6.55 -7.08 15.04
C PRO A 175 -5.43 -6.50 15.92
N THR A 176 -4.61 -7.37 16.52
CA THR A 176 -3.52 -7.00 17.43
C THR A 176 -2.37 -6.24 16.74
N ASN A 177 -2.22 -6.40 15.43
CA ASN A 177 -1.20 -5.70 14.64
C ASN A 177 -1.82 -4.75 13.61
N ASN A 178 -3.08 -4.32 13.83
CA ASN A 178 -3.86 -3.50 12.88
C ASN A 178 -3.81 -4.03 11.44
N TYR A 179 -3.82 -5.36 11.28
CA TYR A 179 -3.71 -6.01 9.98
C TYR A 179 -2.50 -5.52 9.16
N GLY A 180 -1.36 -5.34 9.84
CA GLY A 180 -0.05 -5.12 9.21
C GLY A 180 0.31 -3.68 8.89
N GLU A 181 -0.42 -2.70 9.43
CA GLU A 181 -0.05 -1.29 9.37
C GLU A 181 1.39 -1.01 9.86
N PRO A 182 1.94 -1.71 10.87
CA PRO A 182 3.32 -1.47 11.27
C PRO A 182 4.38 -1.70 10.21
N GLN A 183 4.31 -2.81 9.49
CA GLN A 183 5.21 -3.01 8.36
C GLN A 183 4.91 -1.96 7.23
N ILE A 184 3.68 -1.41 7.11
CA ILE A 184 3.37 -0.38 6.08
C ILE A 184 4.14 0.89 6.42
N ALA A 185 4.25 1.22 7.71
CA ALA A 185 5.03 2.38 8.17
C ALA A 185 6.50 2.27 7.76
N GLY A 186 7.12 1.11 7.99
CA GLY A 186 8.52 0.88 7.59
C GLY A 186 8.71 0.93 6.07
N GLU A 187 7.77 0.42 5.29
CA GLU A 187 7.81 0.52 3.81
C GLU A 187 7.64 1.94 3.32
N ILE A 188 6.67 2.69 3.87
CA ILE A 188 6.49 4.12 3.59
C ILE A 188 7.80 4.89 3.83
N LEU A 189 8.43 4.65 4.98
CA LEU A 189 9.69 5.29 5.36
C LEU A 189 10.83 4.91 4.43
N ALA A 190 11.02 3.62 4.14
CA ALA A 190 12.10 3.14 3.29
C ALA A 190 12.01 3.70 1.87
N CYS A 191 10.83 3.68 1.27
CA CYS A 191 10.63 4.20 -0.07
C CYS A 191 10.84 5.72 -0.11
N ALA A 192 10.25 6.47 0.83
CA ALA A 192 10.40 7.91 0.85
C ALA A 192 11.84 8.35 1.17
N ASN A 193 12.55 7.62 2.04
CA ASN A 193 13.96 7.84 2.34
C ASN A 193 14.84 7.64 1.10
N GLU A 194 14.54 6.65 0.25
CA GLU A 194 15.26 6.45 -1.00
C GLU A 194 15.16 7.68 -1.92
N ASN A 195 13.97 8.30 -2.02
CA ASN A 195 13.80 9.52 -2.80
C ASN A 195 14.55 10.73 -2.21
N VAL A 196 14.60 10.85 -0.88
CA VAL A 196 15.41 11.88 -0.20
C VAL A 196 16.90 11.66 -0.46
N HIS A 197 17.36 10.41 -0.40
CA HIS A 197 18.74 10.04 -0.65
C HIS A 197 19.14 10.28 -2.12
N GLU A 198 18.30 9.93 -3.08
CA GLU A 198 18.50 10.22 -4.50
C GLU A 198 18.61 11.74 -4.77
N ALA A 199 17.74 12.55 -4.14
CA ALA A 199 17.78 14.01 -4.25
C ALA A 199 18.96 14.66 -3.50
N ARG A 200 19.58 13.95 -2.55
CA ARG A 200 20.66 14.43 -1.68
C ARG A 200 20.30 15.63 -0.80
N ILE A 201 19.01 15.94 -0.64
CA ILE A 201 18.50 17.01 0.20
C ILE A 201 17.19 16.56 0.87
N PRO A 202 16.94 16.88 2.16
CA PRO A 202 15.65 16.65 2.79
C PRO A 202 14.54 17.54 2.21
N TYR A 203 13.40 16.95 1.89
CA TYR A 203 12.19 17.66 1.44
C TYR A 203 10.92 16.91 1.86
N ASP A 204 9.76 17.53 1.61
CA ASP A 204 8.46 16.94 1.91
C ASP A 204 8.13 15.84 0.88
N VAL A 205 8.01 14.58 1.31
CA VAL A 205 7.69 13.46 0.42
C VAL A 205 6.24 13.04 0.63
N THR A 206 5.47 12.90 -0.46
CA THR A 206 4.09 12.40 -0.39
C THR A 206 4.01 10.96 -0.88
N VAL A 207 3.55 10.06 -0.02
CA VAL A 207 3.45 8.63 -0.33
C VAL A 207 1.98 8.23 -0.43
N PHE A 208 1.64 7.49 -1.48
CA PHE A 208 0.37 6.78 -1.63
C PHE A 208 0.60 5.28 -1.44
N VAL A 209 -0.32 4.59 -0.78
CA VAL A 209 -0.25 3.13 -0.63
C VAL A 209 -1.59 2.56 -1.01
N ALA A 210 -1.60 1.48 -1.78
CA ALA A 210 -2.77 0.65 -1.98
C ALA A 210 -2.46 -0.72 -1.38
N ARG A 211 -2.95 -1.00 -0.17
CA ARG A 211 -2.79 -2.31 0.45
C ARG A 211 -3.86 -3.24 -0.10
N VAL A 212 -3.44 -4.36 -0.68
CA VAL A 212 -4.34 -5.41 -1.16
C VAL A 212 -4.20 -6.68 -0.32
N ILE A 213 -5.29 -7.08 0.33
CA ILE A 213 -5.37 -8.35 1.08
C ILE A 213 -6.47 -9.19 0.43
N SER A 214 -6.07 -10.28 -0.23
CA SER A 214 -6.92 -11.07 -1.12
C SER A 214 -7.53 -10.18 -2.22
N THR A 215 -8.78 -9.76 -2.06
CA THR A 215 -9.50 -8.91 -3.03
C THR A 215 -9.86 -7.55 -2.46
N TYR A 216 -9.54 -7.29 -1.20
CA TYR A 216 -9.90 -6.06 -0.51
C TYR A 216 -8.77 -5.04 -0.57
N VAL A 217 -9.10 -3.82 -1.00
CA VAL A 217 -8.16 -2.72 -1.18
C VAL A 217 -8.39 -1.64 -0.13
N THR A 218 -7.33 -1.22 0.55
CA THR A 218 -7.31 -0.04 1.42
C THR A 218 -6.26 0.94 0.92
N PHE A 219 -6.62 2.21 0.75
CA PHE A 219 -5.69 3.25 0.37
C PHE A 219 -5.14 3.98 1.59
N TYR A 220 -3.90 4.40 1.50
CA TYR A 220 -3.27 5.28 2.48
C TYR A 220 -2.59 6.45 1.79
N ARG A 221 -2.48 7.55 2.52
CA ARG A 221 -1.72 8.72 2.10
C ARG A 221 -1.03 9.35 3.31
N THR A 222 0.19 9.81 3.10
CA THR A 222 0.89 10.67 4.06
C THR A 222 1.79 11.66 3.34
N THR A 223 2.13 12.74 4.02
CA THR A 223 3.22 13.63 3.64
C THR A 223 4.23 13.66 4.78
N ILE A 224 5.42 13.12 4.54
CA ILE A 224 6.52 13.13 5.50
C ILE A 224 7.24 14.46 5.35
N LYS A 225 7.27 15.23 6.43
CA LYS A 225 7.86 16.56 6.45
C LYS A 225 9.37 16.51 6.48
N LYS A 226 10.03 17.47 5.83
CA LYS A 226 11.50 17.52 5.77
C LYS A 226 12.17 17.47 7.15
N GLU A 227 11.53 18.06 8.17
CA GLU A 227 12.05 18.08 9.53
C GLU A 227 12.10 16.70 10.17
N TYR A 228 11.21 15.78 9.75
CA TYR A 228 11.22 14.40 10.24
C TYR A 228 12.49 13.67 9.79
N TRP A 229 12.95 13.90 8.56
CA TRP A 229 14.19 13.29 8.05
C TRP A 229 15.43 13.74 8.83
N ASN A 230 15.44 15.00 9.28
CA ASN A 230 16.53 15.52 10.08
C ASN A 230 16.61 14.81 11.44
N GLU A 231 15.48 14.60 12.11
CA GLU A 231 15.47 13.84 13.36
C GLU A 231 15.83 12.37 13.14
N LEU A 232 15.31 11.76 12.06
CA LEU A 232 15.61 10.36 11.72
C LEU A 232 17.11 10.11 11.48
N ALA A 233 17.83 11.10 10.96
CA ALA A 233 19.28 11.02 10.74
C ALA A 233 20.09 10.99 12.05
N ASP A 234 19.53 11.52 13.14
CA ASP A 234 20.16 11.53 14.46
C ASP A 234 19.71 10.35 15.35
N GLY A 235 18.57 9.72 15.05
CA GLY A 235 18.04 8.57 15.79
C GLY A 235 16.53 8.41 15.62
N CYS A 236 15.86 7.81 16.60
CA CYS A 236 14.39 7.79 16.65
C CYS A 236 13.85 9.23 16.79
N PRO A 237 12.83 9.64 16.02
CA PRO A 237 12.25 10.98 16.12
C PRO A 237 11.71 11.28 17.53
N LEU A 238 11.85 12.52 17.99
CA LEU A 238 11.46 12.95 19.35
C LEU A 238 10.41 14.06 19.37
N ASP A 239 10.35 14.90 18.33
CA ASP A 239 9.34 15.94 18.19
C ASP A 239 8.48 15.70 16.94
N LYS A 240 9.10 15.42 15.79
CA LYS A 240 8.33 15.16 14.56
C LYS A 240 7.62 13.81 14.60
N SER A 241 6.52 13.72 13.87
CA SER A 241 5.73 12.51 13.73
C SER A 241 5.11 12.47 12.33
N ILE A 242 4.78 11.27 11.88
CA ILE A 242 4.09 11.04 10.62
C ILE A 242 2.66 10.63 10.93
N THR A 243 1.70 11.21 10.22
CA THR A 243 0.30 10.77 10.28
C THR A 243 -0.12 10.22 8.93
N VAL A 244 -0.42 8.93 8.90
CA VAL A 244 -0.89 8.21 7.72
C VAL A 244 -2.42 8.12 7.77
N ALA A 245 -3.08 8.79 6.84
CA ALA A 245 -4.53 8.71 6.68
C ALA A 245 -4.90 7.50 5.82
N ARG A 246 -5.95 6.77 6.20
CA ARG A 246 -6.46 5.59 5.46
C ARG A 246 -7.89 5.75 4.98
N TRP A 247 -8.19 5.15 3.83
CA TRP A 247 -9.53 5.08 3.26
C TRP A 247 -9.77 3.75 2.53
N PRO A 248 -10.85 3.00 2.82
CA PRO A 248 -11.89 3.27 3.81
C PRO A 248 -11.36 3.31 5.26
N VAL A 249 -12.18 3.78 6.19
CA VAL A 249 -11.76 4.19 7.56
C VAL A 249 -11.12 3.08 8.43
N SER A 250 -11.40 1.82 8.13
CA SER A 250 -11.01 0.66 8.93
C SER A 250 -9.72 0.02 8.43
N SER A 251 -8.86 -0.42 9.35
CA SER A 251 -7.68 -1.24 9.03
C SER A 251 -8.03 -2.70 8.78
N ASP A 252 -9.22 -3.17 9.20
CA ASP A 252 -9.73 -4.51 8.87
C ASP A 252 -10.00 -4.64 7.36
N PRO A 253 -9.37 -5.60 6.65
CA PRO A 253 -9.50 -5.80 5.21
C PRO A 253 -10.94 -5.94 4.75
N VAL A 254 -11.84 -6.59 5.50
CA VAL A 254 -13.22 -6.83 5.04
C VAL A 254 -14.02 -5.54 4.85
N ASN A 255 -13.56 -4.44 5.45
CA ASN A 255 -14.15 -3.11 5.32
C ASN A 255 -13.53 -2.29 4.17
N GLY A 256 -12.54 -2.85 3.46
CA GLY A 256 -11.92 -2.25 2.29
C GLY A 256 -12.83 -2.27 1.05
N PHE A 257 -12.31 -1.73 -0.06
CA PHE A 257 -12.98 -1.87 -1.36
C PHE A 257 -12.73 -3.24 -1.93
N ASP A 258 -13.78 -4.04 -2.06
CA ASP A 258 -13.70 -5.38 -2.63
C ASP A 258 -13.65 -5.35 -4.17
N LEU A 259 -12.52 -5.75 -4.77
CA LEU A 259 -12.38 -5.92 -6.21
C LEU A 259 -13.33 -6.98 -6.79
N ALA A 260 -13.91 -7.86 -5.99
CA ALA A 260 -14.90 -8.82 -6.43
C ALA A 260 -16.26 -8.15 -6.74
N GLU A 261 -16.53 -6.98 -6.18
CA GLU A 261 -17.81 -6.27 -6.34
C GLU A 261 -17.71 -5.13 -7.37
N PRO A 262 -18.58 -5.06 -8.40
CA PRO A 262 -18.40 -4.12 -9.52
C PRO A 262 -18.30 -2.65 -9.11
N ASN A 263 -19.19 -2.18 -8.23
CA ASN A 263 -19.19 -0.78 -7.78
C ASN A 263 -17.95 -0.44 -6.94
N ARG A 264 -17.47 -1.41 -6.14
CA ARG A 264 -16.27 -1.24 -5.31
C ARG A 264 -15.00 -1.32 -6.17
N ARG A 265 -14.97 -2.21 -7.15
CA ARG A 265 -13.95 -2.30 -8.20
C ARG A 265 -13.85 -0.99 -8.97
N GLN A 266 -14.96 -0.40 -9.39
CA GLN A 266 -14.97 0.91 -10.05
C GLN A 266 -14.36 2.00 -9.16
N ALA A 267 -14.64 2.00 -7.85
CA ALA A 267 -14.04 2.95 -6.91
C ALA A 267 -12.52 2.77 -6.79
N VAL A 268 -12.02 1.53 -6.78
CA VAL A 268 -10.57 1.25 -6.81
C VAL A 268 -9.94 1.77 -8.10
N LEU A 269 -10.59 1.52 -9.25
CA LEU A 269 -10.08 1.95 -10.54
C LEU A 269 -10.06 3.49 -10.65
N ASP A 270 -11.10 4.18 -10.20
CA ASP A 270 -11.14 5.66 -10.12
C ASP A 270 -10.03 6.21 -9.22
N ALA A 271 -9.83 5.62 -8.04
CA ALA A 271 -8.77 6.03 -7.12
C ALA A 271 -7.37 5.87 -7.73
N LEU A 272 -7.10 4.73 -8.36
CA LEU A 272 -5.81 4.46 -9.02
C LEU A 272 -5.59 5.38 -10.23
N CYS A 273 -6.61 5.67 -11.06
CA CYS A 273 -6.50 6.67 -12.12
C CYS A 273 -6.10 8.06 -11.57
N ARG A 274 -6.73 8.49 -10.47
CA ARG A 274 -6.44 9.79 -9.87
C ARG A 274 -5.03 9.85 -9.29
N ILE A 275 -4.61 8.78 -8.61
CA ILE A 275 -3.25 8.65 -8.09
C ILE A 275 -2.26 8.69 -9.26
N TYR A 276 -2.49 7.91 -10.32
CA TYR A 276 -1.68 7.90 -11.54
C TYR A 276 -1.46 9.29 -12.12
N ILE A 277 -2.54 10.07 -12.28
CA ILE A 277 -2.47 11.45 -12.76
C ILE A 277 -1.58 12.30 -11.85
N VAL A 278 -1.76 12.24 -10.53
CA VAL A 278 -0.92 13.00 -9.59
C VAL A 278 0.56 12.60 -9.67
N ILE A 279 0.86 11.30 -9.74
CA ILE A 279 2.24 10.82 -9.73
C ILE A 279 2.93 11.02 -11.08
N SER A 280 2.20 11.05 -12.20
CA SER A 280 2.75 11.23 -13.55
C SER A 280 2.91 12.69 -13.97
N GLU A 281 2.13 13.62 -13.40
CA GLU A 281 2.09 15.02 -13.83
C GLU A 281 3.05 15.94 -13.10
N TYR A 282 3.90 15.41 -12.21
CA TYR A 282 4.93 16.23 -11.58
C TYR A 282 5.99 16.63 -12.60
N GLN A 283 6.00 17.92 -12.95
CA GLN A 283 7.13 18.56 -13.63
C GLN A 283 8.00 19.26 -12.56
N PRO A 284 9.33 19.04 -12.58
CA PRO A 284 10.25 19.64 -11.61
C PRO A 284 10.27 21.17 -11.63
#